data_AF-A0A528D8V9-F1
#
_entry.id   AF-A0A528D8V9-F1
#
_cell.length_a   1.000
_cell.length_b   1.000
_cell.length_c   1.000
_cell.angle_alpha   90.00
_cell.angle_beta   90.00
_cell.angle_gamma   90.00
#
_symmetry.space_group_name_H-M   'P 1'
#
loop_
_entity.id
_entity.type
_entity.pdbx_description
1 polymer ?
#
loop_
_entity_poly.entity_id
_entity_poly.type
_entity_poly.pdbx_seq_one_letter_code
_entity_poly.pdbx_strand_id
1 'polypeptide(L)'
;MTTVPCNGCTACCRDGFIRLRPELGDDPASYLTRETTFGGERVHVLQRNDDGSCIYLNSKGCQIHGNAPSVCRSFDCRDLFSKFNRDERRQQIKQRGASVRAIFDAGRVRMSPSAIQS
;
A
#
# COMPACT_ATOMS: atom_id res chain seq x y z
N MET A 1 -14.91 10.95 4.06
CA MET A 1 -13.67 10.17 4.11
C MET A 1 -14.08 8.70 4.12
N THR A 2 -13.88 7.99 3.01
CA THR A 2 -14.34 6.60 2.90
C THR A 2 -13.36 5.72 3.67
N THR A 3 -13.82 5.13 4.78
CA THR A 3 -13.03 4.17 5.54
C THR A 3 -12.78 2.93 4.67
N VAL A 4 -11.52 2.64 4.37
CA VAL A 4 -11.14 1.41 3.68
C VAL A 4 -11.25 0.26 4.69
N PRO A 5 -12.07 -0.78 4.46
CA PRO A 5 -12.23 -1.91 5.39
C PRO A 5 -11.04 -2.87 5.27
N CYS A 6 -9.85 -2.39 5.65
CA CYS A 6 -8.63 -3.19 5.61
C CYS A 6 -8.75 -4.42 6.50
N ASN A 7 -9.53 -4.38 7.60
CA ASN A 7 -9.71 -5.47 8.56
C ASN A 7 -8.36 -6.08 8.99
N GLY A 8 -7.38 -5.23 9.30
CA GLY A 8 -6.02 -5.64 9.68
C GLY A 8 -5.14 -6.16 8.53
N CYS A 9 -5.60 -6.09 7.28
CA CYS A 9 -4.79 -6.47 6.12
C CYS A 9 -3.53 -5.60 6.00
N THR A 10 -2.42 -6.25 5.64
CA THR A 10 -1.10 -5.63 5.51
C THR A 10 -0.46 -5.91 4.14
N ALA A 11 -1.27 -6.23 3.13
CA ALA A 11 -0.79 -6.56 1.78
C ALA A 11 -0.06 -5.37 1.13
N CYS A 12 -0.61 -4.16 1.23
CA CYS A 12 0.04 -2.95 0.70
C CYS A 12 1.33 -2.58 1.45
N CYS A 13 1.43 -2.91 2.75
CA CYS A 13 2.65 -2.69 3.53
C CYS A 13 3.84 -3.55 3.08
N ARG A 14 3.61 -4.57 2.25
CA ARG A 14 4.66 -5.42 1.68
C ARG A 14 5.02 -5.03 0.25
N ASP A 15 4.37 -4.02 -0.31
CA ASP A 15 4.63 -3.52 -1.66
C ASP A 15 5.54 -2.28 -1.63
N GLY A 16 6.56 -2.28 -2.49
CA GLY A 16 7.87 -1.70 -2.15
C GLY A 16 8.08 -0.20 -2.35
N PHE A 17 7.02 0.59 -2.55
CA PHE A 17 7.20 2.01 -2.89
C PHE A 17 6.11 2.90 -2.29
N ILE A 18 6.30 3.31 -1.04
CA ILE A 18 5.45 4.32 -0.38
C ILE A 18 6.19 5.66 -0.41
N ARG A 19 5.97 6.42 -1.50
CA ARG A 19 6.47 7.80 -1.65
C ARG A 19 5.68 8.73 -0.74
N LEU A 20 6.40 9.50 0.09
CA LEU A 20 5.81 10.60 0.84
C LEU A 20 5.47 11.76 -0.09
N ARG A 21 4.35 12.41 0.17
CA ARG A 21 3.80 13.50 -0.63
C ARG A 21 3.68 14.75 0.24
N PRO A 22 4.73 15.58 0.37
CA PRO A 22 4.66 16.83 1.13
C PRO A 22 3.54 17.76 0.67
N GLU A 23 3.22 17.76 -0.62
CA GLU A 23 2.10 18.49 -1.19
C GLU A 23 0.72 17.99 -0.74
N LEU A 24 0.64 16.80 -0.14
CA LEU A 24 -0.56 16.23 0.50
C LEU A 24 -0.46 16.23 2.04
N GLY A 25 0.49 16.97 2.59
CA GLY A 25 0.67 17.14 4.04
C GLY A 25 1.49 16.04 4.72
N ASP A 26 2.25 15.23 3.97
CA ASP A 26 3.23 14.33 4.59
C ASP A 26 4.48 15.12 5.00
N ASP A 27 4.88 15.04 6.27
CA ASP A 27 6.17 15.56 6.70
C ASP A 27 7.22 14.43 6.72
N PRO A 28 8.24 14.43 5.83
CA PRO A 28 9.29 13.42 5.85
C PRO A 28 10.04 13.29 7.18
N ALA A 29 10.15 14.36 7.96
CA ALA A 29 10.81 14.33 9.27
C ALA A 29 10.03 13.52 10.31
N SER A 30 8.72 13.32 10.09
CA SER A 30 7.85 12.51 10.96
C SER A 30 7.99 11.00 10.71
N TYR A 31 8.81 10.56 9.75
CA TYR A 31 8.95 9.15 9.38
C TYR A 31 10.40 8.69 9.22
N LEU A 32 10.62 7.38 9.35
CA LEU A 32 11.84 6.71 8.92
C LEU A 32 11.80 6.58 7.40
N THR A 33 12.65 7.37 6.74
CA THR A 33 12.68 7.46 5.29
C THR A 33 14.05 7.11 4.73
N ARG A 34 14.06 6.81 3.43
CA ARG A 34 15.25 6.87 2.60
C ARG A 34 14.97 7.77 1.41
N GLU A 35 16.00 8.42 0.90
CA GLU A 35 15.90 9.13 -0.37
C GLU A 35 16.07 8.19 -1.55
N THR A 36 15.42 8.52 -2.66
CA THR A 36 15.57 7.83 -3.94
C THR A 36 15.23 8.79 -5.07
N THR A 37 15.59 8.43 -6.30
CA THR A 37 15.16 9.18 -7.48
C THR A 37 13.92 8.54 -8.08
N PHE A 38 12.90 9.33 -8.41
CA PHE A 38 11.71 8.91 -9.14
C PHE A 38 11.37 9.95 -10.20
N GLY A 39 11.37 9.57 -11.49
CA GLY A 39 11.12 10.51 -12.58
C GLY A 39 12.15 11.65 -12.69
N GLY A 40 13.38 11.43 -12.21
CA GLY A 40 14.44 12.45 -12.18
C GLY A 40 14.46 13.34 -10.92
N GLU A 41 13.43 13.26 -10.08
CA GLU A 41 13.35 14.03 -8.83
C GLU A 41 13.84 13.22 -7.64
N ARG A 42 14.52 13.88 -6.69
CA ARG A 42 14.78 13.31 -5.36
C ARG A 42 13.48 13.30 -4.56
N VAL A 43 13.13 12.14 -4.04
CA VAL A 43 11.91 11.92 -3.26
C VAL A 43 12.23 11.12 -2.00
N HIS A 44 11.43 11.34 -0.95
CA HIS A 44 11.45 10.49 0.24
C HIS A 44 10.46 9.33 0.08
N VAL A 45 10.91 8.13 0.39
CA VAL A 45 10.07 6.95 0.53
C VAL A 45 10.23 6.39 1.93
N LEU A 46 9.20 5.71 2.46
CA LEU A 46 9.34 4.98 3.71
C LEU A 46 10.47 3.95 3.61
N GLN A 47 11.25 3.82 4.68
CA GLN A 47 12.27 2.78 4.79
C GLN A 47 11.60 1.39 4.79
N ARG A 48 12.39 0.36 4.48
CA ARG A 48 11.95 -1.04 4.46
C ARG A 48 12.81 -1.87 5.42
N ASN A 49 12.19 -2.91 5.95
CA ASN A 49 12.89 -4.01 6.61
C ASN A 49 13.67 -4.83 5.57
N ASP A 50 14.57 -5.69 6.05
CA ASP A 50 15.38 -6.58 5.20
C ASP A 50 14.53 -7.56 4.37
N ASP A 51 13.36 -7.95 4.87
CA ASP A 51 12.38 -8.79 4.17
C ASP A 51 11.57 -8.03 3.10
N GLY A 52 11.82 -6.72 2.95
CA GLY A 52 11.07 -5.84 2.06
C GLY A 52 9.72 -5.39 2.60
N SER A 53 9.31 -5.71 3.81
CA SER A 53 8.14 -5.03 4.38
C SER A 53 8.43 -3.56 4.68
N CYS A 54 7.40 -2.73 4.78
CA CYS A 54 7.52 -1.38 5.31
C CYS A 54 8.12 -1.43 6.71
N ILE A 55 9.04 -0.51 7.04
CA ILE A 55 9.71 -0.42 8.35
C ILE A 55 8.73 -0.37 9.55
N TYR A 56 7.51 0.09 9.33
CA TYR A 56 6.46 0.18 10.35
C TYR A 56 5.53 -1.04 10.42
N LEU A 57 5.79 -2.09 9.63
CA LEU A 57 5.05 -3.34 9.69
C LEU A 57 5.71 -4.30 10.68
N ASN A 58 4.93 -4.78 11.64
CA ASN A 58 5.35 -5.87 12.53
C ASN A 58 4.27 -6.97 12.60
N SER A 59 4.47 -7.94 13.49
CA SER A 59 3.54 -9.07 13.69
C SER A 59 2.12 -8.65 14.13
N LYS A 60 1.96 -7.47 14.73
CA LYS A 60 0.67 -6.90 15.15
C LYS A 60 0.04 -5.98 14.09
N GLY A 61 0.74 -5.68 13.00
CA GLY A 61 0.25 -4.83 11.91
C GLY A 61 1.04 -3.53 11.73
N CYS A 62 0.39 -2.51 11.16
CA CYS A 62 1.00 -1.20 10.92
C CYS A 62 1.07 -0.39 12.23
N GLN A 63 2.27 -0.06 12.67
CA GLN A 63 2.51 0.67 13.93
C GLN A 63 2.09 2.14 13.85
N ILE A 64 1.99 2.70 12.65
CA ILE A 64 1.66 4.11 12.43
C ILE A 64 0.29 4.30 11.78
N HIS A 65 -0.62 3.33 11.86
CA HIS A 65 -1.91 3.42 11.14
C HIS A 65 -2.68 4.72 11.44
N GLY A 66 -2.63 5.22 12.68
CA GLY A 66 -3.24 6.51 13.06
C GLY A 66 -2.57 7.75 12.47
N ASN A 67 -1.27 7.65 12.16
CA ASN A 67 -0.44 8.74 11.62
C ASN A 67 0.13 8.35 10.23
N ALA A 68 -0.58 7.52 9.47
CA ALA A 68 -0.03 6.98 8.24
C ALA A 68 0.10 8.07 7.17
N PRO A 69 1.08 7.97 6.25
CA PRO A 69 1.20 8.92 5.14
C PRO A 69 -0.04 8.98 4.26
N SER A 70 -0.17 10.06 3.50
CA SER A 70 -1.25 10.34 2.55
C SER A 70 -1.58 9.14 1.66
N VAL A 71 -0.57 8.53 1.04
CA VAL A 71 -0.71 7.35 0.18
C VAL A 71 -1.33 6.16 0.92
N CYS A 72 -0.90 5.89 2.16
CA CYS A 72 -1.45 4.80 2.96
C CYS A 72 -2.90 5.07 3.38
N ARG A 73 -3.25 6.33 3.67
CA ARG A 73 -4.61 6.74 4.05
C ARG A 73 -5.59 6.70 2.88
N SER A 74 -5.12 7.01 1.67
CA SER A 74 -5.96 7.06 0.47
C SER A 74 -6.03 5.75 -0.31
N PHE A 75 -5.17 4.78 0.00
CA PHE A 75 -5.08 3.55 -0.77
C PHE A 75 -6.26 2.60 -0.48
N ASP A 76 -7.05 2.31 -1.52
CA ASP A 76 -8.10 1.29 -1.49
C ASP A 76 -7.79 0.18 -2.51
N CYS A 77 -7.63 -1.06 -2.03
CA CYS A 77 -7.38 -2.22 -2.87
C CYS A 77 -8.55 -2.59 -3.79
N ARG A 78 -9.79 -2.19 -3.45
CA ARG A 78 -10.98 -2.39 -4.28
C ARG A 78 -10.95 -1.49 -5.51
N ASP A 79 -10.55 -0.24 -5.31
CA ASP A 79 -10.37 0.74 -6.39
C ASP A 79 -9.24 0.29 -7.31
N LEU A 80 -8.11 -0.16 -6.74
CA LEU A 80 -7.01 -0.71 -7.52
C LEU A 80 -7.47 -1.92 -8.34
N PHE A 81 -8.21 -2.86 -7.75
CA PHE A 81 -8.70 -4.03 -8.46
C PHE A 81 -9.66 -3.66 -9.60
N SER A 82 -10.59 -2.73 -9.36
CA SER A 82 -11.61 -2.31 -10.32
C SER A 82 -11.04 -1.49 -11.47
N LYS A 83 -9.96 -0.74 -11.22
CA LYS A 83 -9.31 0.12 -12.23
C LYS A 83 -8.71 -0.65 -13.40
N PHE A 84 -8.29 -1.90 -13.17
CA PHE A 84 -7.62 -2.71 -14.18
C PHE A 84 -8.51 -3.87 -14.62
N ASN A 85 -8.45 -4.25 -15.89
CA ASN A 85 -9.09 -5.48 -16.37
C ASN A 85 -8.26 -6.72 -15.99
N ARG A 86 -8.75 -7.92 -16.35
CA ARG A 86 -8.10 -9.20 -15.99
C ARG A 86 -6.67 -9.31 -16.51
N ASP A 87 -6.42 -8.92 -17.75
CA ASP A 87 -5.12 -9.10 -18.39
C ASP A 87 -4.12 -8.04 -17.92
N GLU A 88 -4.57 -6.81 -17.69
CA GLU A 88 -3.77 -5.77 -17.05
C GLU A 88 -3.33 -6.18 -15.64
N ARG A 89 -4.24 -6.73 -14.82
CA ARG A 89 -3.88 -7.26 -13.50
C ARG A 89 -2.86 -8.39 -13.60
N ARG A 90 -3.02 -9.32 -14.56
CA ARG A 90 -2.05 -10.41 -14.81
C ARG A 90 -0.68 -9.86 -15.18
N GLN A 91 -0.63 -8.85 -16.03
CA GLN A 91 0.61 -8.21 -16.44
C GLN A 91 1.30 -7.50 -15.26
N GLN A 92 0.55 -6.75 -14.46
CA GLN A 92 1.06 -6.11 -13.24
C GLN A 92 1.64 -7.14 -12.26
N ILE A 93 0.95 -8.28 -12.06
CA ILE A 93 1.45 -9.38 -11.21
C ILE A 93 2.73 -9.97 -11.79
N LYS A 94 2.81 -10.18 -13.11
CA LYS A 94 4.01 -10.71 -13.77
C LYS A 94 5.22 -9.77 -13.59
N GLN A 95 5.00 -8.47 -13.64
CA GLN A 95 6.05 -7.45 -13.52
C GLN A 95 6.48 -7.19 -12.07
N ARG A 96 5.54 -7.23 -11.13
CA ARG A 96 5.75 -6.74 -9.76
C ARG A 96 5.72 -7.84 -8.70
N GLY A 97 5.29 -9.05 -9.06
CA GLY A 97 5.39 -10.24 -8.22
C GLY A 97 4.26 -10.42 -7.20
N ALA A 98 4.60 -11.15 -6.13
CA ALA A 98 3.63 -11.67 -5.16
C ALA A 98 2.94 -10.60 -4.31
N SER A 99 3.62 -9.49 -3.98
CA SER A 99 3.03 -8.40 -3.20
C SER A 99 1.79 -7.82 -3.91
N VAL A 100 1.92 -7.56 -5.22
CA VAL A 100 0.84 -7.03 -6.05
C VAL A 100 -0.29 -8.04 -6.23
N ARG A 101 0.03 -9.33 -6.35
CA ARG A 101 -1.00 -10.39 -6.36
C ARG A 101 -1.82 -10.35 -5.08
N ALA A 102 -1.18 -10.31 -3.92
CA ALA A 102 -1.87 -10.28 -2.63
C ALA A 102 -2.80 -9.07 -2.49
N ILE A 103 -2.39 -7.90 -3.01
CA ILE A 103 -3.23 -6.69 -3.04
C ILE A 103 -4.46 -6.89 -3.93
N PHE A 104 -4.31 -7.43 -5.14
CA PHE A 104 -5.45 -7.68 -6.02
C PHE A 104 -6.40 -8.73 -5.45
N ASP A 105 -5.88 -9.81 -4.84
CA ASP A 105 -6.70 -10.81 -4.19
C ASP A 105 -7.48 -10.20 -3.01
N ALA A 106 -6.85 -9.36 -2.20
CA ALA A 106 -7.49 -8.63 -1.11
C ALA A 106 -8.61 -7.70 -1.61
N GLY A 107 -8.39 -7.01 -2.74
CA GLY A 107 -9.39 -6.14 -3.37
C GLY A 107 -10.59 -6.93 -3.88
N ARG A 108 -10.36 -8.04 -4.60
CA ARG A 108 -11.41 -8.92 -5.13
C ARG A 108 -12.32 -9.47 -4.02
N VAL A 109 -11.72 -9.96 -2.93
CA VAL A 109 -12.48 -10.50 -1.79
C VAL A 109 -13.38 -9.42 -1.19
N ARG A 110 -12.87 -8.20 -1.01
CA ARG A 110 -13.62 -7.08 -0.40
C ARG A 110 -14.66 -6.44 -1.32
N MET A 111 -14.60 -6.70 -2.62
CA MET A 111 -15.65 -6.31 -3.56
C MET A 111 -16.80 -7.32 -3.63
N SER A 112 -16.56 -8.56 -3.20
CA SER A 112 -17.55 -9.62 -3.33
C SER A 112 -18.62 -9.46 -2.24
N PRO A 113 -19.93 -9.49 -2.56
CA PRO A 113 -21.03 -9.22 -1.61
C PRO A 113 -21.07 -10.12 -0.36
N SER A 114 -20.34 -11.23 -0.34
CA SER A 114 -20.34 -12.21 0.76
C SER A 114 -19.27 -11.97 1.85
N ALA A 115 -18.46 -10.92 1.77
CA ALA A 115 -17.38 -10.67 2.75
C ALA A 115 -17.86 -9.98 4.06
N ILE A 116 -19.17 -9.77 4.22
CA ILE A 116 -19.79 -9.22 5.44
C ILE A 116 -20.71 -10.30 6.02
N GLN A 117 -20.13 -11.35 6.60
CA GLN A 117 -20.80 -12.26 7.55
C GLN A 117 -19.78 -13.28 8.06
N SER A 118 -19.19 -13.00 9.21
CA SER A 118 -18.73 -13.95 10.25
C SER A 118 -18.27 -13.15 11.45
#